data_AF-A0A1E3HBR1-F1
#
_entry.id   AF-A0A1E3HBR1-F1
#
_cell.length_a   1.000
_cell.length_b   1.000
_cell.length_c   1.000
_cell.angle_alpha   90.00
_cell.angle_beta   90.00
_cell.angle_gamma   90.00
#
_symmetry.space_group_name_H-M   'P 1'
#
loop_
_entity.id
_entity.type
_entity.pdbx_description
1 polymer ?
#
loop_
_entity_poly.entity_id
_entity_poly.type
_entity_poly.pdbx_seq_one_letter_code
_entity_poly.pdbx_strand_id
1 'polypeptide(L)'
;MTAPYSQADILAALNAQSALPRTTPTYPFSSFPTPLLQLTNPVPEDKPETPKTNGRKVYCPREGCGSVIMQAGVGNWLDVPGAVLPDDPKSPFPPAHPPHAAWHVPNGPFEFDNIGFSRPDASASPLPAHAPGYSAEKKVKWLICGECDLGPLGWSYEGGKDAWLGVERVRYGEGKKPLE
;
A
#
# COMPACT_ATOMS: atom_id res chain seq x y z
N MET A 1 -13.18 -44.02 -15.61
CA MET A 1 -12.95 -43.04 -16.68
C MET A 1 -13.71 -41.78 -16.31
N THR A 2 -13.02 -40.70 -15.95
CA THR A 2 -13.65 -39.39 -15.69
C THR A 2 -14.05 -38.76 -17.01
N ALA A 3 -15.31 -38.39 -17.17
CA ALA A 3 -15.80 -37.68 -18.34
C ALA A 3 -15.05 -36.34 -18.49
N PRO A 4 -14.73 -35.90 -19.73
CA PRO A 4 -14.12 -34.60 -19.95
C PRO A 4 -15.10 -33.47 -19.56
N TYR A 5 -14.61 -32.45 -18.85
CA TYR A 5 -15.39 -31.28 -18.47
C TYR A 5 -15.94 -30.56 -19.72
N SER A 6 -17.20 -30.15 -19.69
CA SER A 6 -17.78 -29.38 -20.77
C SER A 6 -17.27 -27.94 -20.76
N GLN A 7 -17.40 -27.23 -21.88
CA GLN A 7 -17.09 -25.79 -21.94
C GLN A 7 -17.91 -24.98 -20.92
N ALA A 8 -19.16 -25.39 -20.67
CA ALA A 8 -20.02 -24.75 -19.68
C ALA A 8 -19.48 -24.95 -18.25
N ASP A 9 -18.95 -26.13 -17.94
CA ASP A 9 -18.34 -26.42 -16.63
C ASP A 9 -17.08 -25.57 -16.42
N ILE A 10 -16.26 -25.40 -17.46
CA ILE A 10 -15.06 -24.55 -17.42
C ILE A 10 -15.44 -23.09 -17.17
N LEU A 11 -16.43 -22.56 -17.90
CA LEU A 11 -16.88 -21.18 -17.72
C LEU A 11 -17.53 -20.95 -16.35
N ALA A 12 -18.31 -21.92 -15.86
CA ALA A 12 -18.89 -21.87 -14.52
C ALA A 12 -17.81 -21.89 -13.43
N ALA A 13 -16.78 -22.73 -13.58
CA ALA A 13 -15.66 -22.79 -12.63
C ALA A 13 -14.84 -21.49 -12.62
N LEU A 14 -14.56 -20.90 -13.80
CA LEU A 14 -13.86 -19.62 -13.91
C LEU A 14 -14.64 -18.48 -13.27
N ASN A 15 -15.95 -18.41 -13.51
CA ASN A 15 -16.83 -17.42 -12.87
C ASN A 15 -16.95 -17.62 -11.35
N ALA A 16 -16.98 -18.87 -10.88
CA ALA A 16 -17.01 -19.16 -9.46
C ALA A 16 -15.71 -18.72 -8.78
N GLN A 17 -14.55 -18.95 -9.42
CA GLN A 17 -13.25 -18.53 -8.88
C GLN A 17 -13.07 -17.01 -8.86
N SER A 18 -13.57 -16.29 -9.88
CA SER A 18 -13.50 -14.82 -9.92
C SER A 18 -14.45 -14.14 -8.93
N ALA A 19 -15.53 -14.83 -8.52
CA ALA A 19 -16.53 -14.32 -7.58
C ALA A 19 -16.19 -14.60 -6.10
N LEU A 20 -15.16 -15.41 -5.80
CA LEU A 20 -14.78 -15.69 -4.42
C LEU A 20 -14.27 -14.41 -3.75
N PRO A 21 -14.88 -13.97 -2.63
CA PRO A 21 -14.33 -12.86 -1.86
C PRO A 21 -12.91 -13.23 -1.42
N ARG A 22 -11.95 -12.32 -1.57
CA ARG A 22 -10.64 -12.50 -0.95
C ARG A 22 -10.80 -12.36 0.56
N THR A 23 -10.89 -13.50 1.25
CA THR A 23 -11.20 -13.60 2.68
C THR A 23 -9.99 -13.44 3.60
N THR A 24 -8.82 -13.06 3.08
CA THR A 24 -7.63 -12.88 3.92
C THR A 24 -7.91 -11.80 4.98
N PRO A 25 -7.81 -12.12 6.28
CA PRO A 25 -7.99 -11.12 7.32
C PRO A 25 -6.96 -10.01 7.17
N THR A 26 -7.43 -8.76 7.21
CA THR A 26 -6.56 -7.58 7.16
C THR A 26 -6.97 -6.57 8.22
N TYR A 27 -5.97 -5.85 8.73
CA TYR A 27 -6.12 -4.94 9.86
C TYR A 27 -5.76 -3.52 9.43
N PRO A 28 -6.56 -2.49 9.77
CA PRO A 28 -6.19 -1.10 9.52
C PRO A 28 -5.02 -0.67 10.41
N PHE A 29 -4.33 0.40 10.03
CA PHE A 29 -3.22 0.96 10.81
C PHE A 29 -3.60 1.27 12.27
N SER A 30 -4.81 1.77 12.50
CA SER A 30 -5.33 2.12 13.83
C SER A 30 -5.51 0.93 14.77
N SER A 31 -5.44 -0.31 14.28
CA SER A 31 -5.50 -1.52 15.12
C SER A 31 -4.16 -1.87 15.77
N PHE A 32 -3.07 -1.16 15.45
CA PHE A 32 -1.74 -1.43 15.98
C PHE A 32 -1.38 -0.39 17.07
N PRO A 33 -1.35 -0.75 18.36
CA PRO A 33 -0.98 0.18 19.42
C PRO A 33 0.49 0.61 19.38
N THR A 34 1.37 -0.23 18.83
CA THR A 34 2.80 0.07 18.64
C THR A 34 3.21 -0.20 17.19
N PRO A 35 2.72 0.61 16.23
CA PRO A 35 2.85 0.32 14.80
C PRO A 35 4.28 0.06 14.35
N LEU A 36 5.23 0.88 14.81
CA LEU A 36 6.64 0.71 14.43
C LEU A 36 7.18 -0.67 14.80
N LEU A 37 6.82 -1.23 15.97
CA LEU A 37 7.27 -2.57 16.39
C LEU A 37 6.48 -3.68 15.72
N GLN A 38 5.17 -3.49 15.50
CA GLN A 38 4.27 -4.54 15.02
C GLN A 38 4.23 -4.68 13.49
N LEU A 39 4.60 -3.62 12.78
CA LEU A 39 4.54 -3.52 11.32
C LEU A 39 5.91 -3.60 10.66
N THR A 40 7.01 -3.53 11.40
CA THR A 40 8.35 -3.61 10.83
C THR A 40 9.07 -4.91 11.18
N ASN A 41 9.99 -5.33 10.31
CA ASN A 41 10.92 -6.40 10.61
C ASN A 41 11.98 -5.92 11.61
N PRO A 42 12.49 -6.81 12.47
CA PRO A 42 13.63 -6.48 13.31
C PRO A 42 14.85 -6.15 12.44
N VAL A 43 15.60 -5.12 12.85
CA VAL A 43 16.87 -4.74 12.22
C VAL A 43 17.98 -5.53 12.92
N PRO A 44 18.93 -6.15 12.19
CA PRO A 44 20.09 -6.79 12.80
C PRO A 44 20.90 -5.80 13.64
N GLU A 45 21.30 -6.19 14.84
CA GLU A 45 22.10 -5.36 15.75
C GLU A 45 23.42 -4.90 15.11
N ASP A 46 23.99 -5.72 14.23
CA ASP A 46 25.24 -5.44 13.51
C ASP A 46 25.09 -4.36 12.40
N LYS A 47 23.86 -3.95 12.06
CA LYS A 47 23.58 -2.97 10.99
C LYS A 47 22.43 -2.04 11.34
N PRO A 48 22.56 -1.21 12.39
CA PRO A 48 21.48 -0.36 12.89
C PRO A 48 21.01 0.71 11.89
N GLU A 49 21.84 1.06 10.91
CA GLU A 49 21.50 2.02 9.85
C GLU A 49 20.58 1.45 8.76
N THR A 50 20.32 0.14 8.78
CA THR A 50 19.42 -0.47 7.79
C THR A 50 17.99 -0.01 8.05
N PRO A 51 17.26 0.50 7.03
CA PRO A 51 15.89 0.93 7.22
C PRO A 51 15.01 -0.24 7.67
N LYS A 52 14.10 0.04 8.61
CA LYS A 52 13.08 -0.91 9.05
C LYS A 52 12.13 -1.20 7.91
N THR A 53 12.07 -2.44 7.43
CA THR A 53 11.17 -2.81 6.33
C THR A 53 9.82 -3.31 6.85
N ASN A 54 8.76 -3.25 6.04
CA ASN A 54 7.46 -3.78 6.43
C ASN A 54 7.50 -5.29 6.69
N GLY A 55 7.07 -5.73 7.87
CA GLY A 55 7.05 -7.15 8.25
C GLY A 55 5.84 -7.93 7.70
N ARG A 56 4.90 -7.24 7.06
CA ARG A 56 3.59 -7.77 6.64
C ARG A 56 3.30 -7.36 5.21
N LYS A 57 2.54 -8.21 4.49
CA LYS A 57 1.95 -7.80 3.21
C LYS A 57 0.98 -6.64 3.43
N VAL A 58 0.95 -5.73 2.46
CA VAL A 58 0.09 -4.55 2.45
C VAL A 58 -1.00 -4.73 1.41
N TYR A 59 -2.22 -4.40 1.78
CA TYR A 59 -3.43 -4.63 1.01
C TYR A 59 -4.20 -3.34 0.75
N CYS A 60 -4.97 -3.34 -0.34
CA CYS A 60 -5.99 -2.33 -0.61
C CYS A 60 -6.98 -2.26 0.57
N PRO A 61 -7.34 -1.05 1.03
CA PRO A 61 -8.24 -0.92 2.18
C PRO A 61 -9.72 -1.08 1.84
N ARG A 62 -10.09 -1.10 0.55
CA ARG A 62 -11.48 -1.31 0.13
C ARG A 62 -11.96 -2.69 0.58
N GLU A 63 -13.03 -2.72 1.36
CA GLU A 63 -13.68 -3.97 1.74
C GLU A 63 -14.10 -4.76 0.49
N GLY A 64 -13.77 -6.05 0.47
CA GLY A 64 -14.03 -6.94 -0.65
C GLY A 64 -13.03 -6.90 -1.81
N CYS A 65 -12.11 -5.92 -1.89
CA CYS A 65 -11.11 -5.87 -2.96
C CYS A 65 -10.00 -6.90 -2.75
N GLY A 66 -9.30 -6.85 -1.59
CA GLY A 66 -8.22 -7.79 -1.27
C GLY A 66 -7.03 -7.77 -2.22
N SER A 67 -6.86 -6.71 -3.03
CA SER A 67 -5.66 -6.50 -3.84
C SER A 67 -4.42 -6.38 -2.95
N VAL A 68 -3.39 -7.16 -3.25
CA VAL A 68 -2.08 -7.03 -2.59
C VAL A 68 -1.34 -5.89 -3.26
N ILE A 69 -1.04 -4.84 -2.49
CA ILE A 69 -0.32 -3.67 -2.98
C ILE A 69 1.18 -3.94 -2.97
N MET A 70 1.69 -4.51 -1.89
CA MET A 70 3.13 -4.68 -1.66
C MET A 70 3.41 -5.90 -0.78
N GLN A 71 4.45 -6.68 -1.13
CA GLN A 71 4.91 -7.81 -0.33
C GLN A 71 5.61 -7.37 0.97
N ALA A 72 5.80 -8.30 1.91
CA ALA A 72 6.60 -8.05 3.11
C ALA A 72 8.09 -7.83 2.72
N GLY A 73 8.75 -6.88 3.37
CA GLY A 73 10.17 -6.58 3.23
C GLY A 73 10.52 -5.55 2.15
N VAL A 74 9.52 -5.00 1.46
CA VAL A 74 9.70 -4.09 0.31
C VAL A 74 9.77 -2.62 0.74
N GLY A 75 8.83 -2.18 1.58
CA GLY A 75 8.70 -0.79 1.99
C GLY A 75 9.54 -0.47 3.21
N ASN A 76 10.32 0.59 3.12
CA ASN A 76 11.11 1.16 4.21
C ASN A 76 10.23 2.10 5.05
N TRP A 77 10.21 1.92 6.36
CA TRP A 77 9.52 2.81 7.28
C TRP A 77 10.16 4.20 7.24
N LEU A 78 9.35 5.22 7.04
CA LEU A 78 9.76 6.61 7.06
C LEU A 78 8.79 7.42 7.92
N ASP A 79 9.32 8.07 8.95
CA ASP A 79 8.54 9.04 9.74
C ASP A 79 8.34 10.31 8.91
N VAL A 80 7.11 10.83 8.91
CA VAL A 80 6.73 12.02 8.15
C VAL A 80 6.33 13.12 9.12
N PRO A 81 6.80 14.37 8.98
CA PRO A 81 6.51 15.43 9.95
C PRO A 81 5.03 15.83 10.07
N GLY A 82 4.21 15.54 9.07
CA GLY A 82 2.81 15.96 9.01
C GLY A 82 2.03 15.19 7.94
N ALA A 83 0.72 15.38 7.90
CA ALA A 83 -0.12 14.84 6.83
C ALA A 83 0.37 15.33 5.45
N VAL A 84 0.43 14.41 4.48
CA VAL A 84 0.83 14.69 3.10
C VAL A 84 -0.34 14.47 2.14
N LEU A 85 -1.08 13.38 2.34
CA LEU A 85 -2.21 13.03 1.49
C LEU A 85 -3.41 13.94 1.75
N PRO A 86 -4.18 14.31 0.71
CA PRO A 86 -5.37 15.13 0.86
C PRO A 86 -6.38 14.53 1.84
N ASP A 87 -6.93 15.37 2.71
CA ASP A 87 -8.07 15.05 3.53
C ASP A 87 -9.34 15.52 2.81
N ASP A 88 -10.04 14.56 2.19
CA ASP A 88 -11.33 14.81 1.54
C ASP A 88 -12.41 14.09 2.34
N PRO A 89 -13.37 14.81 2.95
CA PRO A 89 -14.47 14.23 3.71
C PRO A 89 -15.34 13.25 2.92
N LYS A 90 -15.32 13.32 1.58
CA LYS A 90 -16.05 12.38 0.70
C LYS A 90 -15.25 11.11 0.42
N SER A 91 -13.98 11.07 0.81
CA SER A 91 -13.10 9.94 0.61
C SER A 91 -13.39 8.85 1.66
N PRO A 92 -13.23 7.56 1.32
CA PRO A 92 -13.45 6.47 2.29
C PRO A 92 -12.29 6.29 3.28
N PHE A 93 -11.28 7.16 3.24
CA PHE A 93 -10.15 7.09 4.16
C PHE A 93 -10.41 7.91 5.42
N PRO A 94 -9.96 7.42 6.59
CA PRO A 94 -10.02 8.23 7.80
C PRO A 94 -9.12 9.46 7.66
N PRO A 95 -9.43 10.55 8.38
CA PRO A 95 -8.52 11.68 8.50
C PRO A 95 -7.16 11.21 9.05
N ALA A 96 -6.07 11.79 8.55
CA ALA A 96 -4.74 11.44 9.01
C ALA A 96 -4.54 11.96 10.44
N HIS A 97 -4.24 11.06 11.38
CA HIS A 97 -3.90 11.41 12.76
C HIS A 97 -2.44 11.08 13.04
N PRO A 98 -1.73 11.87 13.85
CA PRO A 98 -0.38 11.54 14.29
C PRO A 98 -0.32 10.18 15.03
N PRO A 99 0.79 9.43 14.94
CA PRO A 99 2.00 9.74 14.18
C PRO A 99 1.81 9.55 12.67
N HIS A 100 2.44 10.41 11.86
CA HIS A 100 2.43 10.27 10.40
C HIS A 100 3.66 9.48 9.94
N ALA A 101 3.43 8.45 9.13
CA ALA A 101 4.49 7.65 8.55
C ALA A 101 4.11 7.22 7.13
N ALA A 102 5.12 6.81 6.37
CA ALA A 102 4.94 6.25 5.05
C ALA A 102 5.86 5.04 4.85
N TRP A 103 5.43 4.13 3.98
CA TRP A 103 6.35 3.16 3.37
C TRP A 103 7.02 3.83 2.17
N HIS A 104 8.32 4.10 2.29
CA HIS A 104 9.15 4.47 1.16
C HIS A 104 9.50 3.21 0.37
N VAL A 105 9.14 3.19 -0.91
CA VAL A 105 9.39 2.09 -1.83
C VAL A 105 10.43 2.54 -2.86
N PRO A 106 11.71 2.16 -2.68
CA PRO A 106 12.75 2.45 -3.65
C PRO A 106 12.44 1.71 -4.96
N ASN A 107 12.74 2.30 -6.11
CA ASN A 107 12.39 1.73 -7.43
C ASN A 107 10.87 1.56 -7.70
N GLY A 108 10.02 2.09 -6.81
CA GLY A 108 8.63 2.45 -7.06
C GLY A 108 7.84 1.41 -7.86
N PRO A 109 7.41 1.70 -9.10
CA PRO A 109 6.49 0.85 -9.86
C PRO A 109 6.84 -0.65 -9.95
N PHE A 110 8.12 -1.02 -9.85
CA PHE A 110 8.56 -2.40 -10.05
C PHE A 110 8.52 -3.25 -8.78
N GLU A 111 8.39 -2.64 -7.62
CA GLU A 111 8.38 -3.33 -6.31
C GLU A 111 6.95 -3.58 -5.79
N PHE A 112 5.95 -2.93 -6.40
CA PHE A 112 4.54 -3.14 -6.07
C PHE A 112 3.97 -4.31 -6.88
N ASP A 113 3.03 -5.04 -6.27
CA ASP A 113 2.32 -6.12 -6.95
C ASP A 113 1.16 -5.56 -7.81
N ASN A 114 0.31 -4.71 -7.21
CA ASN A 114 -0.91 -4.20 -7.86
C ASN A 114 -1.17 -2.72 -7.49
N ILE A 115 -0.29 -1.82 -7.94
CA ILE A 115 -0.48 -0.38 -7.79
C ILE A 115 -0.64 0.29 -9.16
N GLY A 116 -1.55 1.26 -9.25
CA GLY A 116 -1.65 2.19 -10.35
C GLY A 116 -0.99 3.53 -9.99
N PHE A 117 -0.46 4.21 -11.00
CA PHE A 117 0.03 5.58 -10.89
C PHE A 117 -0.85 6.49 -11.75
N SER A 118 -1.39 7.54 -11.16
CA SER A 118 -2.16 8.52 -11.92
C SER A 118 -1.31 9.21 -12.99
N ARG A 119 -1.98 9.90 -13.91
CA ARG A 119 -1.31 10.94 -14.71
C ARG A 119 -0.77 12.02 -13.75
N PRO A 120 0.31 12.73 -14.13
CA PRO A 120 0.79 13.86 -13.35
C PRO A 120 -0.32 14.88 -13.14
N ASP A 121 -0.62 15.20 -11.88
CA ASP A 121 -1.69 16.13 -11.53
C ASP A 121 -1.20 17.56 -11.74
N ALA A 122 -1.70 18.20 -12.81
CA ALA A 122 -1.38 19.58 -13.13
C ALA A 122 -2.20 20.60 -12.31
N SER A 123 -3.22 20.12 -11.59
CA SER A 123 -4.17 20.95 -10.82
C SER A 123 -3.92 20.88 -9.31
N ALA A 124 -3.23 19.83 -8.84
CA ALA A 124 -2.84 19.72 -7.45
C ALA A 124 -1.94 20.90 -7.06
N SER A 125 -2.32 21.56 -5.96
CA SER A 125 -1.34 22.35 -5.23
C SER A 125 -0.15 21.46 -4.89
N PRO A 126 1.09 21.96 -4.99
CA PRO A 126 2.26 21.17 -4.64
C PRO A 126 2.06 20.57 -3.24
N LEU A 127 2.43 19.30 -3.07
CA LEU A 127 2.40 18.63 -1.77
C LEU A 127 3.12 19.51 -0.73
N PRO A 128 2.78 19.39 0.57
CA PRO A 128 3.45 20.15 1.61
C PRO A 128 4.98 20.02 1.50
N ALA A 129 5.73 21.09 1.81
CA ALA A 129 7.19 21.10 1.65
C ALA A 129 7.91 20.04 2.50
N HIS A 130 7.26 19.52 3.55
CA HIS A 130 7.75 18.41 4.36
C HIS A 130 7.50 17.02 3.75
N ALA A 131 6.81 16.93 2.62
CA ALA A 131 6.55 15.67 1.95
C ALA A 131 7.87 15.04 1.48
N PRO A 132 8.13 13.77 1.80
CA PRO A 132 9.26 13.03 1.25
C PRO A 132 9.32 13.13 -0.27
N GLY A 133 10.51 13.43 -0.79
CA GLY A 133 10.76 13.61 -2.22
C GLY A 133 10.25 14.93 -2.80
N TYR A 134 9.79 15.88 -1.97
CA TYR A 134 9.26 17.16 -2.42
C TYR A 134 10.17 17.86 -3.43
N SER A 135 9.57 18.30 -4.53
CA SER A 135 10.19 19.12 -5.55
C SER A 135 9.15 20.08 -6.10
N ALA A 136 9.45 21.37 -6.05
CA ALA A 136 8.56 22.42 -6.56
C ALA A 136 8.35 22.35 -8.09
N GLU A 137 9.27 21.71 -8.81
CA GLU A 137 9.26 21.61 -10.27
C GLU A 137 8.52 20.37 -10.77
N LYS A 138 8.45 19.31 -9.95
CA LYS A 138 7.89 18.02 -10.36
C LYS A 138 6.43 17.92 -9.99
N LYS A 139 5.63 17.43 -10.94
CA LYS A 139 4.23 17.14 -10.73
C LYS A 139 4.05 15.86 -9.93
N VAL A 140 3.01 15.84 -9.10
CA VAL A 140 2.66 14.71 -8.25
C VAL A 140 1.92 13.67 -9.08
N LYS A 141 2.22 12.40 -8.85
CA LYS A 141 1.44 11.26 -9.33
C LYS A 141 0.89 10.51 -8.12
N TRP A 142 -0.42 10.34 -8.08
CA TRP A 142 -1.12 9.66 -7.00
C TRP A 142 -1.07 8.14 -7.19
N LEU A 143 -0.88 7.42 -6.09
CA LEU A 143 -0.95 5.96 -6.10
C LEU A 143 -2.39 5.52 -5.88
N ILE A 144 -2.87 4.59 -6.69
CA ILE A 144 -4.21 4.00 -6.59
C ILE A 144 -4.10 2.47 -6.53
N CYS A 145 -5.09 1.80 -5.98
CA CYS A 145 -5.18 0.34 -6.08
C CYS A 145 -5.28 -0.08 -7.55
N GLY A 146 -4.44 -1.02 -8.00
CA GLY A 146 -4.42 -1.48 -9.38
C GLY A 146 -5.64 -2.32 -9.80
N GLU A 147 -6.48 -2.74 -8.86
CA GLU A 147 -7.68 -3.54 -9.15
C GLU A 147 -9.00 -2.75 -9.08
N CYS A 148 -9.14 -1.86 -8.09
CA CYS A 148 -10.41 -1.15 -7.82
C CYS A 148 -10.31 0.37 -7.93
N ASP A 149 -9.18 0.88 -8.39
CA ASP A 149 -8.86 2.30 -8.58
C ASP A 149 -9.05 3.20 -7.36
N LEU A 150 -9.15 2.60 -6.16
CA LEU A 150 -9.26 3.36 -4.92
C LEU A 150 -7.95 4.10 -4.63
N GLY A 151 -8.03 5.40 -4.38
CA GLY A 151 -6.91 6.24 -3.93
C GLY A 151 -7.33 7.67 -3.57
N PRO A 152 -6.37 8.54 -3.20
CA PRO A 152 -4.93 8.29 -3.20
C PRO A 152 -4.48 7.42 -2.00
N LEU A 153 -3.72 6.37 -2.28
CA LEU A 153 -3.05 5.52 -1.29
C LEU A 153 -1.67 6.07 -0.89
N GLY A 154 -1.11 6.92 -1.74
CA GLY A 154 0.26 7.40 -1.65
C GLY A 154 0.59 8.38 -2.78
N TRP A 155 1.86 8.76 -2.88
CA TRP A 155 2.34 9.68 -3.89
C TRP A 155 3.68 9.23 -4.49
N SER A 156 3.99 9.81 -5.64
CA SER A 156 5.29 9.79 -6.29
C SER A 156 5.42 11.06 -7.13
N TYR A 157 6.59 11.29 -7.73
CA TYR A 157 6.82 12.46 -8.58
C TYR A 157 7.10 12.05 -10.02
N GLU A 158 6.69 12.89 -10.96
CA GLU A 158 7.01 12.73 -12.37
C GLU A 158 8.53 12.59 -12.59
N GLY A 159 8.93 11.58 -13.36
CA GLY A 159 10.34 11.23 -13.60
C GLY A 159 11.08 10.65 -12.38
N GLY A 160 10.44 10.54 -11.22
CA GLY A 160 10.99 9.89 -10.03
C GLY A 160 10.91 8.36 -10.11
N LYS A 161 11.81 7.69 -9.39
CA LYS A 161 11.79 6.24 -9.19
C LYS A 161 11.21 5.84 -7.83
N ASP A 162 11.13 6.78 -6.90
CA ASP A 162 10.63 6.56 -5.55
C ASP A 162 9.12 6.77 -5.46
N ALA A 163 8.51 6.03 -4.55
CA ALA A 163 7.11 6.16 -4.20
C ALA A 163 6.93 6.06 -2.69
N TRP A 164 5.89 6.68 -2.15
CA TRP A 164 5.56 6.67 -0.74
C TRP A 164 4.10 6.29 -0.55
N LEU A 165 3.85 5.27 0.28
CA LEU A 165 2.52 4.76 0.60
C LEU A 165 2.15 5.19 2.02
N GLY A 166 1.02 5.89 2.19
CA GLY A 166 0.57 6.33 3.51
C GLY A 166 0.14 5.13 4.35
N VAL A 167 0.69 4.99 5.56
CA VAL A 167 0.42 3.82 6.42
C VAL A 167 -1.06 3.72 6.81
N GLU A 168 -1.73 4.86 6.97
CA GLU A 168 -3.15 4.97 7.31
C GLU A 168 -4.10 4.71 6.13
N ARG A 169 -3.58 4.67 4.91
CA ARG A 169 -4.38 4.49 3.67
C ARG A 169 -4.37 3.05 3.16
N VAL A 170 -3.88 2.10 3.96
CA VAL A 170 -3.76 0.70 3.58
C VAL A 170 -4.13 -0.22 4.73
N ARG A 171 -4.26 -1.51 4.43
CA ARG A 171 -4.47 -2.55 5.45
C ARG A 171 -3.30 -3.53 5.46
N TYR A 172 -3.11 -4.17 6.60
CA TYR A 172 -1.98 -5.05 6.86
C TYR A 172 -2.48 -6.48 7.04
N GLY A 173 -1.81 -7.43 6.40
CA GLY A 173 -2.09 -8.85 6.59
C GLY A 173 -1.65 -9.37 7.97
N GLU A 174 -1.77 -10.67 8.15
CA GLU A 174 -1.20 -11.35 9.32
C GLU A 174 0.33 -11.21 9.36
N GLY A 175 0.87 -11.22 10.57
CA GLY A 175 2.31 -11.16 10.82
C GLY A 175 2.91 -12.52 10.58
N LYS A 176 4.21 -12.56 10.27
CA LYS A 176 4.95 -13.83 10.41
C LYS A 176 4.76 -14.31 11.84
N LYS A 177 4.18 -15.50 12.01
CA LYS A 177 4.31 -16.22 13.29
C LYS A 177 5.80 -16.40 13.55
N PRO A 178 6.29 -16.23 14.80
CA PRO A 178 7.64 -16.62 15.13
C PRO A 178 7.84 -18.07 14.67
N LEU A 179 8.96 -18.34 13.99
CA LEU A 179 9.37 -19.72 13.76
C LEU A 179 9.64 -20.30 15.16
N GLU A 180 8.85 -21.30 15.56
CA GLU A 180 9.11 -22.11 16.76
C GLU A 180 10.38 -22.93 16.60
#